data_AF-A0A7J3XLZ2-F1
#
_entry.id   AF-A0A7J3XLZ2-F1
#
_cell.length_a   1.000
_cell.length_b   1.000
_cell.length_c   1.000
_cell.angle_alpha   90.00
_cell.angle_beta   90.00
_cell.angle_gamma   90.00
#
_symmetry.space_group_name_H-M   'P 1'
#
loop_
_entity.id
_entity.type
_entity.pdbx_description
1 polymer ?
#
loop_
_entity_poly.entity_id
_entity_poly.type
_entity_poly.pdbx_seq_one_letter_code
_entity_poly.pdbx_strand_id
1 'polypeptide(L)' 'MSIIKYKTLKDVPKEEFLVSGTPLCAGCGALLVMRLFHKALGGDVVWVNAAGCVTLMAKFPYTQLRSSWFYVAMPSAPPG' A
#
# COMPACT_ATOMS: atom_id res chain seq x y z
N MET A 1 -17.90 -9.40 1.14
CA MET A 1 -17.48 -7.99 1.16
C MET A 1 -18.29 -7.27 2.24
N SER A 2 -17.75 -7.09 3.45
CA SER A 2 -18.46 -6.30 4.46
C SER A 2 -18.29 -4.82 4.09
N ILE A 3 -19.39 -4.09 3.90
CA ILE A 3 -19.35 -2.69 3.45
C ILE A 3 -19.00 -1.84 4.68
N ILE A 4 -17.70 -1.59 4.88
CA ILE A 4 -17.22 -0.75 5.98
C ILE A 4 -17.45 0.71 5.58
N LYS A 5 -18.40 1.38 6.23
CA LYS A 5 -18.80 2.75 5.90
C LYS A 5 -18.02 3.74 6.77
N TYR A 6 -16.90 4.25 6.24
CA TYR A 6 -16.13 5.32 6.88
C TYR A 6 -16.87 6.66 6.71
N LYS A 7 -17.36 7.25 7.81
CA LYS A 7 -18.16 8.49 7.79
C LYS A 7 -17.36 9.70 8.24
N THR A 8 -16.45 9.50 9.20
CA THR A 8 -15.55 10.51 9.74
C THR A 8 -14.13 9.96 9.86
N LEU A 9 -13.13 10.84 9.95
CA LEU A 9 -11.73 10.44 10.14
C LEU A 9 -11.50 9.58 11.39
N LYS A 10 -12.38 9.67 12.39
CA LYS A 10 -12.29 8.88 13.62
C LYS A 10 -12.65 7.41 13.41
N ASP A 11 -13.39 7.10 12.34
CA ASP A 11 -13.83 5.75 12.00
C ASP A 11 -12.76 4.94 11.25
N VAL A 12 -11.65 5.58 10.88
CA VAL A 12 -10.55 4.94 10.17
C VAL A 12 -9.80 3.99 11.13
N PRO A 13 -9.52 2.74 10.73
CA PRO A 13 -8.86 1.78 11.59
C PRO A 13 -7.45 2.25 12.00
N LYS A 14 -7.14 2.05 13.29
CA LYS A 14 -5.84 2.39 13.88
C LYS A 14 -4.74 1.42 13.46
N GLU A 15 -5.11 0.22 13.05
CA GLU A 15 -4.16 -0.77 12.54
C GLU A 15 -3.44 -0.24 11.31
N GLU A 16 -2.15 -0.54 11.25
CA GLU A 16 -1.26 -0.13 10.18
C GLU A 16 -0.53 -1.36 9.66
N PHE A 17 -0.73 -1.65 8.38
CA PHE A 17 -0.09 -2.78 7.72
C PHE A 17 1.20 -2.36 6.98
N LEU A 18 1.48 -1.06 7.02
CA LEU A 18 2.68 -0.45 6.48
C LEU A 18 3.67 -0.16 7.62
N VAL A 19 4.86 -0.76 7.56
CA VAL A 19 5.92 -0.55 8.54
C VAL A 19 6.62 0.79 8.28
N SER A 20 7.18 1.41 9.32
CA SER A 20 7.96 2.64 9.18
C SER A 20 9.32 2.39 8.51
N GLY A 21 9.84 3.38 7.79
CA GLY A 21 11.21 3.36 7.24
C GLY A 21 11.28 3.25 5.71
N THR A 22 10.35 3.88 5.00
CA THR A 22 10.26 3.74 3.55
C THR A 22 11.32 4.61 2.88
N PRO A 23 11.94 4.17 1.78
CA PRO A 23 12.91 4.98 1.03
C PRO A 23 12.23 6.02 0.12
N LEU A 24 10.96 6.33 0.36
CA LEU A 24 10.17 7.27 -0.43
C LEU A 24 10.38 8.70 0.09
N CYS A 25 10.11 9.69 -0.76
CA CYS A 25 10.26 11.10 -0.40
C CYS A 25 9.40 11.47 0.82
N ALA A 26 9.89 12.41 1.63
CA ALA A 26 9.09 13.00 2.71
C ALA A 26 7.81 13.62 2.15
N GLY A 27 6.65 13.22 2.68
CA GLY A 27 5.35 13.66 2.15
C GLY A 27 4.92 12.98 0.84
N CYS A 28 5.45 11.80 0.51
CA CYS A 28 5.04 11.05 -0.68
C CYS A 28 3.51 10.78 -0.69
N GLY A 29 2.82 11.33 -1.70
CA GLY A 29 1.37 11.14 -1.86
C GLY A 29 0.99 9.69 -2.18
N ALA A 30 1.79 8.98 -2.99
CA ALA A 30 1.53 7.57 -3.31
C ALA A 30 1.59 6.68 -2.06
N LEU A 31 2.50 6.99 -1.14
CA LEU A 31 2.62 6.29 0.13
C LEU A 31 1.39 6.50 1.02
N LEU A 32 0.92 7.76 1.11
CA LEU A 32 -0.27 8.11 1.89
C LEU A 32 -1.51 7.40 1.35
N VAL A 33 -1.66 7.37 0.03
CA VAL A 33 -2.77 6.70 -0.65
C VAL A 33 -2.72 5.20 -0.39
N MET A 34 -1.57 4.55 -0.56
CA MET A 34 -1.39 3.13 -0.26
C MET A 34 -1.70 2.79 1.20
N ARG A 35 -1.27 3.64 2.13
CA ARG A 35 -1.58 3.52 3.56
C ARG A 35 -3.09 3.55 3.82
N LEU A 36 -3.81 4.50 3.22
CA LEU A 36 -5.26 4.61 3.36
C LEU A 36 -6.02 3.45 2.71
N PHE A 37 -5.58 3.01 1.53
CA PHE A 37 -6.15 1.82 0.90
C PHE A 37 -5.93 0.58 1.75
N HIS A 38 -4.73 0.39 2.30
CA HIS A 38 -4.46 -0.76 3.16
C HIS A 38 -5.34 -0.75 4.42
N LYS A 39 -5.55 0.42 5.03
CA LYS A 39 -6.54 0.60 6.10
C LYS A 39 -7.98 0.27 5.67
N ALA A 40 -8.36 0.60 4.43
CA ALA A 40 -9.70 0.36 3.93
C ALA A 40 -9.95 -1.12 3.58
N LEU A 41 -8.96 -1.81 2.99
CA LEU A 41 -9.07 -3.19 2.51
C LEU A 41 -8.71 -4.24 3.59
N GLY A 42 -7.88 -3.91 4.57
CA GLY A 42 -7.48 -4.82 5.66
C GLY A 42 -6.24 -5.67 5.36
N GLY A 43 -6.02 -6.73 6.14
CA GLY A 43 -4.81 -7.56 6.08
C GLY A 43 -4.71 -8.50 4.88
N ASP A 44 -5.84 -8.94 4.31
CA ASP A 44 -5.91 -9.93 3.23
C ASP A 44 -5.86 -9.28 1.85
N VAL A 45 -4.75 -8.61 1.55
CA VAL A 45 -4.58 -7.86 0.29
C VAL A 45 -3.33 -8.32 -0.45
N VAL A 46 -3.46 -8.53 -1.77
CA VAL A 46 -2.34 -8.77 -2.66
C VAL A 46 -2.11 -7.51 -3.50
N TRP A 47 -0.94 -6.90 -3.33
CA TRP A 47 -0.56 -5.71 -4.08
C TRP A 47 0.18 -6.09 -5.36
N VAL A 48 -0.36 -5.71 -6.51
CA VAL A 48 0.29 -5.86 -7.81
C VAL A 48 0.76 -4.48 -8.26
N ASN A 49 2.07 -4.23 -8.22
CA ASN A 49 2.65 -2.94 -8.58
C ASN A 49 3.49 -3.01 -9.84
N ALA A 50 3.13 -2.15 -10.79
CA ALA A 50 3.92 -1.87 -11.97
C ALA A 50 5.25 -1.22 -11.58
N ALA A 51 6.30 -1.49 -12.36
CA ALA A 51 7.61 -0.86 -12.20
C ALA A 51 7.49 0.68 -12.09
N GLY A 52 7.90 1.24 -10.95
CA GLY A 52 7.76 2.68 -10.69
C GLY A 52 8.42 3.13 -9.39
N CYS A 53 8.17 4.36 -8.96
CA CYS A 53 8.73 4.88 -7.70
C CYS A 53 8.22 4.11 -6.48
N VAL A 54 7.00 3.57 -6.54
CA VAL A 54 6.39 2.80 -5.46
C VAL A 54 7.06 1.43 -5.29
N THR A 55 7.58 0.83 -6.37
CA THR A 55 8.30 -0.45 -6.29
C THR A 55 9.65 -0.34 -5.58
N LEU A 56 10.22 0.87 -5.48
CA LEU A 56 11.41 1.10 -4.66
C LEU A 56 11.17 0.94 -3.16
N MET A 57 9.91 0.81 -2.72
CA MET A 57 9.58 0.54 -1.32
C MET A 57 10.08 -0.82 -0.83
N ALA A 58 10.07 -1.83 -1.70
CA ALA A 58 10.55 -3.19 -1.41
C ALA A 58 11.99 -3.36 -1.90
N LYS A 59 12.90 -2.49 -1.46
CA LYS A 59 14.33 -2.60 -1.76
C LYS A 59 14.99 -3.58 -0.80
N PHE A 60 15.65 -4.60 -1.35
CA PHE A 60 16.47 -5.55 -0.60
C PHE A 60 17.41 -4.81 0.38
N PRO A 61 17.50 -5.23 1.66
CA PRO A 61 16.91 -6.40 2.31
C PRO A 61 15.53 -6.17 2.97
N TYR A 62 14.87 -5.03 2.73
CA TYR A 62 13.67 -4.63 3.48
C TYR A 62 12.38 -4.73 2.63
N THR A 63 11.35 -5.35 3.21
CA THR A 63 9.97 -5.23 2.75
C THR A 63 9.16 -4.48 3.81
N GLN A 64 8.65 -3.31 3.44
CA GLN A 64 7.94 -2.40 4.34
C GLN A 64 6.45 -2.75 4.49
N LEU A 65 5.96 -3.73 3.74
CA LEU A 65 4.57 -4.17 3.74
C LEU A 65 4.43 -5.51 4.45
N ARG A 66 3.44 -5.62 5.33
CA ARG A 66 3.08 -6.89 5.98
C ARG A 66 2.27 -7.82 5.08
N SER A 67 1.59 -7.27 4.07
CA SER A 67 0.81 -8.02 3.09
C SER A 67 1.64 -8.47 1.89
N SER A 68 1.12 -9.40 1.10
CA SER A 68 1.76 -9.91 -0.12
C SER A 68 2.01 -8.80 -1.15
N TRP A 69 3.22 -8.74 -1.69
CA TRP A 69 3.67 -7.78 -2.70
C TRP A 69 4.16 -8.49 -3.96
N PHE A 70 3.62 -8.10 -5.11
CA PHE A 70 3.98 -8.64 -6.41
C PHE A 70 4.45 -7.53 -7.34
N TYR A 71 5.67 -7.67 -7.85
CA TYR A 71 6.27 -6.77 -8.83
C TYR A 71 5.90 -7.24 -10.24
N VAL A 72 5.38 -6.34 -11.06
CA VAL A 72 5.11 -6.59 -12.49
C VAL A 72 5.77 -5.53 -13.36
N ALA A 73 6.16 -5.90 -14.57
CA ALA A 73 6.71 -4.94 -15.53
C ALA A 73 5.65 -3.89 -15.90
N MET A 74 6.08 -2.66 -16.22
CA MET A 74 5.20 -1.53 -16.52
C MET A 74 4.04 -1.85 -17.51
N PRO A 75 4.25 -2.57 -18.64
CA PRO A 75 3.17 -2.88 -19.57
C PRO A 75 2.27 -4.06 -19.13
N SER A 76 2.66 -4.78 -18.08
CA SER A 76 1.98 -6.02 -17.64
C SER A 76 1.05 -5.84 -16.45
N ALA A 77 0.96 -4.63 -15.90
CA ALA A 77 -0.03 -4.33 -14.87
C ALA A 77 -1.43 -4.26 -15.50
N PRO A 78 -2.47 -4.83 -14.85
CA PRO A 78 -3.85 -4.68 -15.32
C PRO A 78 -4.20 -3.19 -15.44
N PRO A 79 -4.85 -2.74 -16.53
CA PRO A 79 -5.48 -1.43 -16.52
C PRO A 79 -6.50 -1.43 -15.37
N GLY A 80 -6.30 -0.51 -14.43
CA GLY A 80 -7.17 -0.35 -13.26
C GLY A 80 -8.59 0.04 -13.62
#